data_AF-A0A1T4JXS4-F1
#
_entry.id   AF-A0A1T4JXS4-F1
#
_cell.length_a   1.000
_cell.length_b   1.000
_cell.length_c   1.000
_cell.angle_alpha   90.00
_cell.angle_beta   90.00
_cell.angle_gamma   90.00
#
_symmetry.space_group_name_H-M   'P 1'
#
loop_
_entity.id
_entity.type
_entity.pdbx_description
1 polymer ?
#
loop_
_entity_poly.entity_id
_entity_poly.type
_entity_poly.pdbx_seq_one_letter_code
_entity_poly.pdbx_strand_id
1 'polypeptide(L)'
;MNGLCRMADVSMGANKEELNALKTKGLDTILTTVSISTDGCEGLESVAGYGSDIMSIGLKWCIKLDMEGLYQSVLSEVGADSRMFIRKAERASFENVHKLFSRVKEVGAVPEFVMINIDIYAELGGLSLRFEEQTRVINAVINAVKAACPNCKVIFSTKDSTDNEKAKKWFNRYQVAGGKGFDIISLSYELNSETFYDLSCNMSDLSRRFDAFIIVDISSQDDVSSSDIGLADLDSAISIVPMDKGFGTIYSDKLLDVVGQVA
;
A
#
# COMPACT_ATOMS: atom_id res chain seq x y z
N MET A 1 10.49 -16.53 -8.35
CA MET A 1 9.06 -16.79 -8.06
C MET A 1 8.37 -16.87 -9.40
N ASN A 2 7.54 -17.88 -9.66
CA ASN A 2 6.86 -18.00 -10.97
C ASN A 2 5.58 -17.15 -10.95
N GLY A 3 5.60 -16.03 -11.66
CA GLY A 3 4.43 -15.16 -11.86
C GLY A 3 4.50 -13.85 -11.09
N LEU A 4 4.04 -12.76 -11.72
CA LEU A 4 3.80 -11.47 -11.08
C LEU A 4 2.65 -11.59 -10.08
N CYS A 5 2.78 -10.93 -8.94
CA CYS A 5 1.71 -10.72 -7.98
C CYS A 5 0.59 -9.92 -8.65
N ARG A 6 -0.63 -10.47 -8.68
CA ARG A 6 -1.80 -9.78 -9.23
C ARG A 6 -2.73 -9.49 -8.07
N MET A 7 -2.73 -8.23 -7.66
CA MET A 7 -3.48 -7.73 -6.51
C MET A 7 -4.70 -6.95 -7.00
N ALA A 8 -5.85 -7.08 -6.34
CA ALA A 8 -7.03 -6.27 -6.65
C ALA A 8 -7.43 -5.41 -5.45
N ASP A 9 -7.66 -4.12 -5.67
CA ASP A 9 -8.28 -3.22 -4.70
C ASP A 9 -9.78 -3.48 -4.67
N VAL A 10 -10.23 -4.09 -3.58
CA VAL A 10 -11.62 -4.54 -3.42
C VAL A 10 -12.21 -3.87 -2.20
N SER A 11 -13.37 -3.27 -2.41
CA SER A 11 -14.14 -2.65 -1.33
C SER A 11 -14.48 -3.67 -0.23
N MET A 12 -14.43 -3.21 1.02
CA MET A 12 -14.86 -4.01 2.16
C MET A 12 -16.32 -4.46 2.01
N GLY A 13 -16.57 -5.75 2.23
CA GLY A 13 -17.91 -6.33 2.17
C GLY A 13 -18.19 -7.22 0.96
N ALA A 14 -17.22 -7.41 0.07
CA ALA A 14 -17.32 -8.42 -0.99
C ALA A 14 -17.57 -9.82 -0.38
N ASN A 15 -18.47 -10.58 -0.98
CA ASN A 15 -18.80 -11.91 -0.48
C ASN A 15 -17.82 -12.98 -1.00
N LYS A 16 -17.88 -14.19 -0.44
CA LYS A 16 -16.98 -15.29 -0.84
C LYS A 16 -17.10 -15.69 -2.31
N GLU A 17 -18.28 -15.56 -2.91
CA GLU A 17 -18.48 -15.92 -4.31
C GLU A 17 -17.77 -14.92 -5.22
N GLU A 18 -17.88 -13.62 -4.92
CA GLU A 18 -17.14 -12.55 -5.59
C GLU A 18 -15.64 -12.78 -5.46
N LEU A 19 -15.13 -12.97 -4.23
CA LEU A 19 -13.71 -13.22 -3.99
C LEU A 19 -13.20 -14.49 -4.68
N ASN A 20 -14.03 -15.54 -4.78
CA ASN A 20 -13.65 -16.75 -5.50
C ASN A 20 -13.62 -16.52 -7.02
N ALA A 21 -14.53 -15.70 -7.57
CA ALA A 21 -14.47 -15.29 -8.96
C ALA A 21 -13.17 -14.54 -9.28
N LEU A 22 -12.73 -13.66 -8.38
CA LEU A 22 -11.42 -12.97 -8.47
C LEU A 22 -10.26 -13.96 -8.58
N LYS A 23 -10.25 -14.97 -7.70
CA LYS A 23 -9.24 -16.02 -7.72
C LYS A 23 -9.23 -16.79 -9.05
N THR A 24 -10.40 -17.14 -9.59
CA THR A 24 -10.49 -17.86 -10.87
C THR A 24 -9.97 -17.06 -12.06
N LYS A 25 -9.95 -15.72 -11.96
CA LYS A 25 -9.38 -14.81 -12.96
C LYS A 25 -7.86 -14.62 -12.82
N GLY A 26 -7.20 -15.35 -11.92
CA GLY A 26 -5.75 -15.34 -11.75
C GLY A 26 -5.22 -14.30 -10.77
N LEU A 27 -6.09 -13.65 -9.99
CA LEU A 27 -5.66 -12.84 -8.84
C LEU A 27 -5.17 -13.74 -7.71
N ASP A 28 -4.11 -13.32 -7.02
CA ASP A 28 -3.55 -14.05 -5.88
C ASP A 28 -3.64 -13.28 -4.56
N THR A 29 -3.91 -11.97 -4.62
CA THR A 29 -3.93 -11.08 -3.46
C THR A 29 -5.10 -10.10 -3.51
N ILE A 30 -5.78 -9.91 -2.38
CA ILE A 30 -6.78 -8.87 -2.19
C ILE A 30 -6.18 -7.72 -1.40
N LEU A 31 -6.28 -6.51 -1.93
CA LEU A 31 -6.02 -5.26 -1.23
C LEU A 31 -7.32 -4.75 -0.64
N THR A 32 -7.26 -4.28 0.60
CA THR A 32 -8.41 -3.69 1.29
C THR A 32 -7.96 -2.44 2.02
N THR A 33 -8.64 -1.33 1.74
CA THR A 33 -8.42 -0.08 2.47
C THR A 33 -9.17 -0.13 3.81
N VAL A 34 -8.45 0.15 4.89
CA VAL A 34 -8.98 0.15 6.25
C VAL A 34 -8.68 1.51 6.90
N SER A 35 -9.74 2.25 7.21
CA SER A 35 -9.65 3.55 7.84
C SER A 35 -9.36 3.44 9.34
N ILE A 36 -8.36 4.18 9.79
CA ILE A 36 -7.94 4.28 11.17
C ILE A 36 -8.27 5.68 11.68
N SER A 37 -8.94 5.75 12.82
CA SER A 37 -9.25 6.99 13.53
C SER A 37 -8.61 7.00 14.92
N THR A 38 -8.79 8.09 15.65
CA THR A 38 -8.36 8.20 17.06
C THR A 38 -9.11 7.24 17.99
N ASP A 39 -10.35 6.87 17.67
CA ASP A 39 -11.17 5.90 18.42
C ASP A 39 -10.87 4.43 18.06
N GLY A 40 -10.05 4.21 17.03
CA GLY A 40 -9.61 2.89 16.58
C GLY A 40 -9.90 2.63 15.11
N CYS A 41 -9.93 1.35 14.74
CA CYS A 41 -10.37 0.90 13.43
C CYS A 41 -11.91 0.82 13.41
N GLU A 42 -12.54 1.53 12.47
CA GLU A 42 -13.97 1.37 12.24
C GLU A 42 -14.26 -0.06 11.75
N GLY A 43 -15.34 -0.68 12.24
CA GLY A 43 -15.71 -2.03 11.81
C GLY A 43 -14.66 -3.11 12.07
N LEU A 44 -13.85 -2.99 13.13
CA LEU A 44 -12.74 -3.91 13.44
C LEU A 44 -13.11 -5.41 13.31
N GLU A 45 -14.26 -5.82 13.83
CA GLU A 45 -14.74 -7.21 13.70
C GLU A 45 -15.09 -7.58 12.25
N SER A 46 -15.70 -6.66 11.50
CA SER A 46 -15.98 -6.84 10.09
C SER A 46 -14.69 -6.99 9.27
N VAL A 47 -13.67 -6.17 9.57
CA VAL A 47 -12.33 -6.25 8.94
C VAL A 47 -11.69 -7.62 9.22
N ALA A 48 -11.73 -8.08 10.48
CA ALA A 48 -11.18 -9.37 10.87
C ALA A 48 -11.93 -10.55 10.22
N GLY A 49 -13.27 -10.48 10.15
CA GLY A 49 -14.09 -11.46 9.46
C GLY A 49 -13.80 -11.52 7.96
N TYR A 50 -13.69 -10.36 7.31
CA TYR A 50 -13.38 -10.26 5.89
C TYR A 50 -12.00 -10.83 5.55
N GLY A 51 -10.98 -10.52 6.36
CA GLY A 51 -9.66 -11.14 6.22
C GLY A 51 -9.70 -12.67 6.38
N SER A 52 -10.51 -13.18 7.30
CA SER A 52 -10.71 -14.63 7.49
C SER A 52 -11.34 -15.28 6.26
N ASP A 53 -12.29 -14.58 5.63
CA ASP A 53 -12.94 -15.04 4.41
C ASP A 53 -11.98 -15.10 3.22
N ILE A 54 -11.17 -14.05 3.01
CA ILE A 54 -10.11 -14.00 1.99
C ILE A 54 -9.12 -15.16 2.16
N MET A 55 -8.66 -15.41 3.39
CA MET A 55 -7.71 -16.49 3.64
C MET A 55 -8.34 -17.88 3.49
N SER A 56 -9.63 -18.04 3.84
CA SER A 56 -10.33 -19.32 3.72
C SER A 56 -10.44 -19.84 2.28
N ILE A 57 -10.44 -18.93 1.30
CA ILE A 57 -10.43 -19.28 -0.12
C ILE A 57 -9.01 -19.39 -0.70
N GLY A 58 -7.97 -19.18 0.11
CA GLY A 58 -6.57 -19.32 -0.26
C GLY A 58 -5.99 -18.15 -1.07
N LEU A 59 -6.58 -16.95 -0.94
CA LEU A 59 -5.98 -15.71 -1.41
C LEU A 59 -5.09 -15.10 -0.33
N LYS A 60 -4.06 -14.36 -0.73
CA LYS A 60 -3.30 -13.49 0.17
C LYS A 60 -4.08 -12.22 0.46
N TRP A 61 -3.74 -11.56 1.56
CA TRP A 61 -4.38 -10.31 1.95
C TRP A 61 -3.35 -9.20 2.18
N CYS A 62 -3.66 -8.02 1.65
CA CYS A 62 -2.96 -6.76 1.87
C CYS A 62 -3.91 -5.76 2.52
N ILE A 63 -3.51 -5.18 3.65
CA ILE A 63 -4.24 -4.10 4.30
C ILE A 63 -3.59 -2.77 3.93
N LYS A 64 -4.31 -1.89 3.23
CA LYS A 64 -3.93 -0.49 3.02
C LYS A 64 -4.45 0.35 4.19
N LEU A 65 -3.54 0.95 4.93
CA LEU A 65 -3.89 1.78 6.08
C LEU A 65 -4.24 3.19 5.61
N ASP A 66 -5.50 3.54 5.72
CA ASP A 66 -5.95 4.93 5.59
C ASP A 66 -5.86 5.61 6.96
N MET A 67 -4.88 6.48 7.10
CA MET A 67 -4.55 7.18 8.36
C MET A 67 -5.07 8.62 8.37
N GLU A 68 -5.77 9.06 7.32
CA GLU A 68 -6.16 10.46 7.16
C GLU A 68 -7.07 10.90 8.30
N GLY A 69 -8.10 10.11 8.60
CA GLY A 69 -9.04 10.40 9.69
C GLY A 69 -8.36 10.55 11.05
N LEU A 70 -7.41 9.66 11.38
CA LEU A 70 -6.61 9.76 12.61
C LEU A 70 -5.81 11.05 12.65
N TYR A 71 -5.07 11.37 11.59
CA TYR A 71 -4.21 12.55 11.58
C TYR A 71 -5.00 13.86 11.55
N GLN A 72 -6.12 13.93 10.82
CA GLN A 72 -7.02 15.08 10.83
C GLN A 72 -7.66 15.31 12.21
N SER A 73 -8.05 14.24 12.90
CA SER A 73 -8.56 14.31 14.27
C SER A 73 -7.51 14.84 15.24
N VAL A 74 -6.27 14.32 15.17
CA VAL A 74 -5.16 14.81 16.00
C VAL A 74 -4.85 16.28 15.68
N LEU A 75 -4.81 16.66 14.40
CA LEU A 75 -4.57 18.04 13.98
C LEU A 75 -5.64 19.00 14.52
N SER A 76 -6.91 18.58 14.47
CA SER A 76 -8.03 19.35 15.01
C SER A 76 -7.93 19.56 16.52
N GLU A 77 -7.35 18.59 17.25
CA GLU A 77 -7.19 18.66 18.70
C GLU A 77 -6.01 19.54 19.13
N VAL A 78 -4.89 19.50 18.40
CA VAL A 78 -3.63 20.16 18.81
C VAL A 78 -3.33 21.45 18.05
N GLY A 79 -4.04 21.72 16.95
CA GLY A 79 -3.77 22.84 16.05
C GLY A 79 -2.37 22.76 15.43
N ALA A 80 -1.70 23.91 15.33
CA ALA A 80 -0.39 24.03 14.67
C ALA A 80 0.82 23.57 15.54
N ASP A 81 0.60 23.00 16.73
CA ASP A 81 1.68 22.48 17.57
C ASP A 81 2.22 21.15 17.01
N SER A 82 3.26 21.24 16.17
CA SER A 82 3.90 20.07 15.55
C SER A 82 4.45 19.08 16.58
N ARG A 83 4.92 19.54 17.74
CA ARG A 83 5.48 18.65 18.76
C ARG A 83 4.38 17.83 19.42
N MET A 84 3.24 18.46 19.73
CA MET A 84 2.10 17.76 20.30
C MET A 84 1.45 16.84 19.27
N PHE A 85 1.32 17.29 18.02
CA PHE A 85 0.86 16.47 16.90
C PHE A 85 1.67 15.17 16.81
N ILE A 86 3.00 15.26 16.72
CA ILE A 86 3.85 14.08 16.56
C ILE A 86 3.71 13.10 17.72
N ARG A 87 3.66 13.58 18.97
CA ARG A 87 3.49 12.71 20.13
C ARG A 87 2.17 11.95 20.10
N LYS A 88 1.07 12.63 19.73
CA LYS A 88 -0.25 12.01 19.68
C LYS A 88 -0.40 11.10 18.47
N ALA A 89 0.05 11.55 17.30
CA ALA A 89 0.06 10.75 16.08
C ALA A 89 0.89 9.47 16.26
N GLU A 90 2.11 9.57 16.78
CA GLU A 90 2.98 8.40 17.03
C GLU A 90 2.30 7.37 17.95
N ARG A 91 1.70 7.84 19.05
CA ARG A 91 1.01 6.99 20.02
C ARG A 91 -0.26 6.37 19.43
N ALA A 92 -1.15 7.18 18.86
CA ALA A 92 -2.41 6.72 18.31
C ALA A 92 -2.20 5.78 17.12
N SER A 93 -1.25 6.10 16.23
CA SER A 93 -0.85 5.21 15.14
C SER A 93 -0.37 3.87 15.67
N PHE A 94 0.47 3.85 16.71
CA PHE A 94 0.93 2.58 17.27
C PHE A 94 -0.23 1.79 17.91
N GLU A 95 -0.99 2.41 18.81
CA GLU A 95 -2.05 1.74 19.58
C GLU A 95 -3.16 1.19 18.66
N ASN A 96 -3.65 2.00 17.72
CA ASN A 96 -4.79 1.62 16.88
C ASN A 96 -4.41 0.62 15.79
N VAL A 97 -3.23 0.76 15.17
CA VAL A 97 -2.73 -0.24 14.20
C VAL A 97 -2.38 -1.54 14.92
N HIS A 98 -1.76 -1.49 16.10
CA HIS A 98 -1.44 -2.71 16.86
C HIS A 98 -2.70 -3.46 17.27
N LYS A 99 -3.74 -2.73 17.70
CA LYS A 99 -5.05 -3.32 18.03
C LYS A 99 -5.67 -4.02 16.82
N LEU A 100 -5.66 -3.38 15.64
CA LEU A 100 -6.12 -4.00 14.39
C LEU A 100 -5.34 -5.29 14.08
N PHE A 101 -4.01 -5.22 14.03
CA PHE A 101 -3.19 -6.36 13.64
C PHE A 101 -3.20 -7.50 14.68
N SER A 102 -3.37 -7.16 15.97
CA SER A 102 -3.58 -8.16 17.01
C SER A 102 -4.90 -8.89 16.82
N ARG A 103 -5.98 -8.16 16.49
CA ARG A 103 -7.29 -8.76 16.29
C ARG A 103 -7.34 -9.67 15.07
N VAL A 104 -6.81 -9.23 13.93
CA VAL A 104 -6.77 -10.07 12.72
C VAL A 104 -5.91 -11.32 12.94
N LYS A 105 -4.83 -11.23 13.73
CA LYS A 105 -4.03 -12.39 14.14
C LYS A 105 -4.79 -13.36 15.03
N GLU A 106 -5.57 -12.87 15.99
CA GLU A 106 -6.38 -13.71 16.90
C GLU A 106 -7.37 -14.58 16.13
N VAL A 107 -7.97 -14.04 15.06
CA VAL A 107 -8.90 -14.80 14.21
C VAL A 107 -8.21 -15.64 13.13
N GLY A 108 -6.87 -15.62 13.09
CA GLY A 108 -6.08 -16.35 12.09
C GLY A 108 -6.00 -15.68 10.71
N ALA A 109 -6.51 -14.46 10.57
CA ALA A 109 -6.52 -13.66 9.35
C ALA A 109 -5.24 -12.81 9.19
N VAL A 110 -4.06 -13.41 9.30
CA VAL A 110 -2.79 -12.66 9.24
C VAL A 110 -2.51 -12.18 7.81
N PRO A 111 -2.46 -10.86 7.56
CA PRO A 111 -2.17 -10.34 6.22
C PRO A 111 -0.70 -10.60 5.84
N GLU A 112 -0.47 -10.89 4.56
CA GLU A 112 0.87 -11.04 3.98
C GLU A 112 1.55 -9.68 3.82
N PHE A 113 0.75 -8.63 3.57
CA PHE A 113 1.24 -7.28 3.28
C PHE A 113 0.48 -6.22 4.09
N VAL A 114 1.17 -5.14 4.43
CA VAL A 114 0.59 -3.86 4.84
C VAL A 114 1.05 -2.78 3.89
N MET A 115 0.15 -1.90 3.47
CA MET A 115 0.47 -0.77 2.62
C MET A 115 0.25 0.54 3.38
N ILE A 116 1.26 1.41 3.31
CA ILE A 116 1.29 2.71 3.99
C ILE A 116 1.48 3.78 2.92
N ASN A 117 0.53 4.72 2.81
CA ASN A 117 0.68 5.91 1.97
C ASN A 117 1.69 6.86 2.62
N ILE A 118 2.81 7.12 1.93
CA ILE A 118 3.86 8.00 2.43
C ILE A 118 3.67 9.47 2.06
N ASP A 119 2.76 9.76 1.13
CA ASP A 119 2.43 11.12 0.67
C ASP A 119 1.41 11.84 1.56
N ILE A 120 0.81 11.13 2.52
CA ILE A 120 -0.26 11.64 3.38
C ILE A 120 0.09 12.96 4.09
N TYR A 121 1.34 13.15 4.53
CA TYR A 121 1.74 14.38 5.22
C TYR A 121 1.76 15.61 4.33
N ALA A 122 1.95 15.43 3.01
CA ALA A 122 1.82 16.53 2.06
C ALA A 122 0.34 16.90 1.81
N GLU A 123 -0.58 15.97 2.06
CA GLU A 123 -2.01 16.07 1.77
C GLU A 123 -2.82 16.62 2.96
N LEU A 124 -2.38 16.36 4.20
CA LEU A 124 -3.10 16.76 5.41
C LEU A 124 -3.35 18.27 5.55
N GLY A 125 -2.55 19.11 4.90
CA GLY A 125 -2.64 20.57 4.99
C GLY A 125 -2.40 21.11 6.41
N GLY A 126 -2.17 22.41 6.56
CA GLY A 126 -2.13 23.07 7.88
C GLY A 126 -0.97 22.71 8.83
N LEU A 127 -0.07 21.81 8.45
CA LEU A 127 1.04 21.34 9.27
C LEU A 127 2.34 21.31 8.45
N SER A 128 3.42 21.87 9.01
CA SER A 128 4.77 21.76 8.43
C SER A 128 5.62 20.84 9.30
N LEU A 129 5.66 19.56 8.95
CA LEU A 129 6.48 18.58 9.65
C LEU A 129 7.88 18.50 9.04
N ARG A 130 8.89 18.47 9.90
CA ARG A 130 10.23 18.08 9.50
C ARG A 130 10.22 16.61 9.07
N PHE A 131 11.17 16.24 8.24
CA PHE A 131 11.16 14.92 7.63
C PHE A 131 11.45 13.81 8.67
N GLU A 132 12.26 14.10 9.69
CA GLU A 132 12.50 13.22 10.83
C GLU A 132 11.24 12.98 11.65
N GLU A 133 10.35 13.99 11.71
CA GLU A 133 9.08 13.89 12.42
C GLU A 133 8.10 12.98 11.66
N GLN A 134 8.00 13.13 10.34
CA GLN A 134 7.23 12.22 9.47
C GLN A 134 7.74 10.78 9.60
N THR A 135 9.07 10.61 9.57
CA THR A 135 9.73 9.30 9.70
C THR A 135 9.38 8.62 11.03
N ARG A 136 9.33 9.36 12.13
CA ARG A 136 8.95 8.81 13.44
C ARG A 136 7.53 8.26 13.46
N VAL A 137 6.58 8.97 12.89
CA VAL A 137 5.17 8.52 12.87
C VAL A 137 5.02 7.31 11.95
N ILE A 138 5.67 7.29 10.78
CA ILE A 138 5.71 6.10 9.90
C ILE A 138 6.32 4.90 10.63
N ASN A 139 7.43 5.11 11.35
CA ASN A 139 8.08 4.06 12.13
C ASN A 139 7.16 3.48 13.22
N ALA A 140 6.30 4.30 13.83
CA ALA A 140 5.33 3.81 14.81
C ALA A 140 4.28 2.88 14.19
N VAL A 141 3.79 3.20 12.99
CA VAL A 141 2.90 2.30 12.22
C VAL A 141 3.60 0.98 11.94
N ILE A 142 4.83 1.01 11.42
CA ILE A 142 5.60 -0.23 11.12
C ILE A 142 5.84 -1.04 12.39
N ASN A 143 6.25 -0.40 13.49
CA ASN A 143 6.48 -1.10 14.75
C ASN A 143 5.20 -1.77 15.27
N ALA A 144 4.05 -1.14 15.14
CA ALA A 144 2.77 -1.71 15.54
C ALA A 144 2.39 -2.94 14.71
N VAL A 145 2.55 -2.87 13.38
CA VAL A 145 2.35 -4.02 12.49
C VAL A 145 3.29 -5.16 12.87
N LYS A 146 4.59 -4.88 12.98
CA LYS A 146 5.61 -5.91 13.24
C LYS A 146 5.52 -6.51 14.63
N ALA A 147 4.99 -5.79 15.63
CA ALA A 147 4.77 -6.33 16.97
C ALA A 147 3.69 -7.43 16.97
N ALA A 148 2.61 -7.27 16.18
CA ALA A 148 1.57 -8.28 16.05
C ALA A 148 1.93 -9.35 14.99
N CYS A 149 2.36 -8.91 13.80
CA CYS A 149 2.61 -9.72 12.62
C CYS A 149 4.04 -9.50 12.07
N PRO A 150 5.08 -10.12 12.68
CA PRO A 150 6.49 -9.87 12.33
C PRO A 150 6.85 -10.14 10.85
N ASN A 151 6.18 -11.12 10.24
CA ASN A 151 6.43 -11.56 8.87
C ASN A 151 5.66 -10.74 7.82
N CYS A 152 4.72 -9.88 8.23
CA CYS A 152 3.93 -9.06 7.31
C CYS A 152 4.84 -8.07 6.57
N LYS A 153 4.87 -8.11 5.24
CA LYS A 153 5.73 -7.25 4.42
C LYS A 153 5.17 -5.83 4.35
N VAL A 154 6.06 -4.85 4.37
CA VAL A 154 5.70 -3.43 4.35
C VAL A 154 5.83 -2.89 2.93
N ILE A 155 4.72 -2.36 2.41
CA ILE A 155 4.63 -1.67 1.12
C ILE A 155 4.52 -0.16 1.40
N PHE A 156 5.42 0.63 0.82
CA PHE A 156 5.25 2.08 0.76
C PHE A 156 4.62 2.48 -0.55
N SER A 157 3.50 3.18 -0.49
CA SER A 157 2.78 3.67 -1.68
C SER A 157 3.00 5.15 -1.87
N THR A 158 3.34 5.52 -3.10
CA THR A 158 3.55 6.92 -3.51
C THR A 158 2.96 7.21 -4.88
N LYS A 159 2.58 8.46 -5.09
CA LYS A 159 2.16 9.01 -6.39
C LYS A 159 3.30 9.42 -7.30
N ASP A 160 4.54 9.44 -6.79
CA ASP A 160 5.72 9.85 -7.56
C ASP A 160 6.23 8.70 -8.45
N SER A 161 5.37 8.21 -9.34
CA SER A 161 5.63 7.05 -10.20
C SER A 161 6.51 7.35 -11.41
N THR A 162 6.51 8.59 -11.90
CA THR A 162 7.30 9.02 -13.07
C THR A 162 8.39 10.04 -12.71
N ASP A 163 8.29 10.70 -11.55
CA ASP A 163 9.32 11.62 -11.04
C ASP A 163 10.35 10.88 -10.18
N ASN A 164 11.34 10.27 -10.85
CA ASN A 164 12.40 9.52 -10.18
C ASN A 164 13.22 10.38 -9.20
N GLU A 165 13.49 11.65 -9.53
CA GLU A 165 14.28 12.53 -8.68
C GLU A 165 13.58 12.82 -7.35
N LYS A 166 12.26 13.05 -7.41
CA LYS A 166 11.46 13.29 -6.22
C LYS A 166 11.31 12.01 -5.38
N ALA A 167 10.97 10.90 -6.01
CA ALA A 167 10.85 9.60 -5.33
C ALA A 167 12.15 9.22 -4.61
N LYS A 168 13.28 9.19 -5.35
CA LYS A 168 14.58 8.80 -4.75
C LYS A 168 14.99 9.75 -3.62
N LYS A 169 14.70 11.05 -3.73
CA LYS A 169 15.02 12.03 -2.68
C LYS A 169 14.22 11.75 -1.41
N TRP A 170 12.94 11.37 -1.54
CA TRP A 170 12.12 10.99 -0.40
C TRP A 170 12.69 9.75 0.31
N PHE A 171 12.93 8.66 -0.43
CA PHE A 171 13.44 7.40 0.15
C PHE A 171 14.84 7.55 0.77
N ASN A 172 15.74 8.30 0.13
CA ASN A 172 17.05 8.61 0.71
C ASN A 172 16.94 9.37 2.04
N ARG A 173 16.06 10.37 2.11
CA ARG A 173 15.82 11.10 3.36
C ARG A 173 15.22 10.20 4.43
N TYR A 174 14.34 9.28 4.05
CA TYR A 174 13.75 8.27 4.95
C TYR A 174 14.82 7.39 5.59
N GLN A 175 15.75 6.87 4.79
CA GLN A 175 16.86 6.08 5.32
C GLN A 175 17.79 6.91 6.23
N VAL A 176 18.16 8.13 5.82
CA VAL A 176 19.03 9.01 6.61
C VAL A 176 18.39 9.44 7.94
N ALA A 177 17.06 9.61 7.97
CA ALA A 177 16.30 9.95 9.16
C ALA A 177 16.08 8.77 10.14
N GLY A 178 16.64 7.58 9.86
CA GLY A 178 16.47 6.39 10.69
C GLY A 178 15.15 5.66 10.45
N GLY A 179 14.64 5.71 9.22
CA GLY A 179 13.47 4.95 8.79
C GLY A 179 13.64 3.44 9.00
N LYS A 180 12.55 2.77 9.36
CA LYS A 180 12.48 1.31 9.48
C LYS A 180 12.46 0.65 8.10
N GLY A 181 12.83 -0.62 8.04
CA GLY A 181 12.84 -1.38 6.79
C GLY A 181 11.45 -1.47 6.16
N PHE A 182 11.42 -1.38 4.82
CA PHE A 182 10.27 -1.68 3.97
C PHE A 182 10.71 -2.70 2.91
N ASP A 183 9.74 -3.43 2.36
CA ASP A 183 10.00 -4.57 1.48
C ASP A 183 9.66 -4.25 0.01
N ILE A 184 8.61 -3.44 -0.21
CA ILE A 184 8.04 -3.18 -1.53
C ILE A 184 7.75 -1.67 -1.69
N ILE A 185 7.99 -1.14 -2.88
CA ILE A 185 7.57 0.20 -3.30
C ILE A 185 6.41 0.04 -4.28
N SER A 186 5.29 0.68 -3.96
CA SER A 186 4.11 0.80 -4.80
C SER A 186 4.10 2.17 -5.49
N LEU A 187 4.05 2.16 -6.81
CA LEU A 187 4.01 3.36 -7.63
C LEU A 187 2.61 3.53 -8.22
N SER A 188 1.86 4.54 -7.77
CA SER A 188 0.54 4.85 -8.33
C SER A 188 0.71 5.48 -9.71
N TYR A 189 0.15 4.81 -10.73
CA TYR A 189 0.38 5.13 -12.13
C TYR A 189 -0.93 5.13 -12.93
N GLU A 190 -1.06 6.13 -13.78
CA GLU A 190 -2.09 6.16 -14.82
C GLU A 190 -1.46 5.66 -16.13
N LEU A 191 -2.11 4.72 -16.83
CA LEU A 191 -1.53 4.14 -18.03
C LEU A 191 -1.46 5.21 -19.13
N ASN A 192 -0.24 5.65 -19.41
CA ASN A 192 0.03 6.69 -20.38
C ASN A 192 1.30 6.35 -21.16
N SER A 193 1.23 6.40 -22.49
CA SER A 193 2.37 6.08 -23.35
C SER A 193 3.52 7.09 -23.27
N GLU A 194 3.21 8.36 -23.03
CA GLU A 194 4.19 9.44 -22.97
C GLU A 194 5.12 9.33 -21.77
N THR A 195 4.61 8.81 -20.64
CA THR A 195 5.34 8.74 -19.36
C THR A 195 5.78 7.32 -18.98
N PHE A 196 5.50 6.33 -19.82
CA PHE A 196 5.81 4.92 -19.55
C PHE A 196 7.30 4.61 -19.49
N TYR A 197 8.08 5.31 -20.32
CA TYR A 197 9.53 5.22 -20.26
C TYR A 197 10.06 5.74 -18.91
N ASP A 198 9.51 6.86 -18.42
CA ASP A 198 9.90 7.43 -17.14
C ASP A 198 9.53 6.51 -15.97
N LEU A 199 8.33 5.90 -16.00
CA LEU A 199 7.95 4.84 -15.07
C LEU A 199 8.98 3.70 -15.09
N SER A 200 9.32 3.18 -16.26
CA SER A 200 10.27 2.06 -16.41
C SER A 200 11.66 2.39 -15.86
N CYS A 201 12.15 3.60 -16.11
CA CYS A 201 13.40 4.10 -15.53
C CYS A 201 13.29 4.21 -14.01
N ASN A 202 12.18 4.72 -13.49
CA ASN A 202 11.96 4.88 -12.06
C ASN A 202 11.91 3.53 -11.33
N MET A 203 11.16 2.55 -11.86
CA MET A 203 11.11 1.19 -11.32
C MET A 203 12.51 0.55 -11.25
N SER A 204 13.31 0.72 -12.30
CA SER A 204 14.67 0.19 -12.39
C SER A 204 15.65 0.85 -11.41
N ASP A 205 15.57 2.16 -11.23
CA ASP A 205 16.43 2.88 -10.27
C ASP A 205 16.04 2.57 -8.82
N LEU A 206 14.74 2.66 -8.48
CA LEU A 206 14.27 2.48 -7.11
C LEU A 206 14.53 1.05 -6.61
N SER A 207 14.29 0.03 -7.45
CA SER A 207 14.55 -1.37 -7.10
C SER A 207 16.02 -1.62 -6.76
N ARG A 208 16.95 -1.15 -7.62
CA ARG A 208 18.40 -1.31 -7.41
C ARG A 208 18.91 -0.50 -6.23
N ARG A 209 18.42 0.74 -6.09
CA ARG A 209 18.91 1.70 -5.10
C ARG A 209 18.52 1.33 -3.68
N PHE A 210 17.29 0.84 -3.50
CA PHE A 210 16.73 0.55 -2.18
C PHE A 210 16.59 -0.96 -1.90
N ASP A 211 17.05 -1.81 -2.83
CA ASP A 211 16.90 -3.28 -2.77
C ASP A 211 15.44 -3.73 -2.54
N ALA A 212 14.48 -2.94 -3.03
CA ALA A 212 13.07 -3.13 -2.81
C ALA A 212 12.39 -3.77 -4.03
N PHE A 213 11.35 -4.54 -3.77
CA PHE A 213 10.44 -5.03 -4.80
C PHE A 213 9.57 -3.88 -5.34
N ILE A 214 9.13 -3.96 -6.59
CA ILE A 214 8.33 -2.92 -7.24
C ILE A 214 6.96 -3.47 -7.62
N ILE A 215 5.92 -2.82 -7.14
CA ILE A 215 4.53 -3.06 -7.56
C ILE A 215 3.99 -1.77 -8.20
N VAL A 216 3.21 -1.87 -9.27
CA VAL A 216 2.57 -0.71 -9.91
C VAL A 216 1.09 -0.72 -9.55
N ASP A 217 0.60 0.40 -9.04
CA ASP A 217 -0.80 0.58 -8.65
C ASP A 217 -1.57 1.35 -9.72
N ILE A 218 -2.43 0.65 -10.44
CA ILE A 218 -3.33 1.22 -11.44
C ILE A 218 -4.79 1.17 -10.98
N SER A 219 -5.05 0.95 -9.68
CA SER A 219 -6.42 0.77 -9.16
C SER A 219 -7.32 2.00 -9.26
N SER A 220 -6.75 3.17 -9.53
CA SER A 220 -7.51 4.40 -9.81
C SER A 220 -8.14 4.44 -11.20
N GLN A 221 -7.79 3.50 -12.08
CA GLN A 221 -8.35 3.40 -13.43
C GLN A 221 -9.45 2.33 -13.45
N ASP A 222 -10.66 2.73 -13.85
CA ASP A 222 -11.81 1.83 -14.01
C ASP A 222 -11.94 1.28 -15.44
N ASP A 223 -11.29 1.92 -16.41
CA ASP A 223 -11.24 1.52 -17.81
C ASP A 223 -9.83 1.78 -18.36
N VAL A 224 -9.26 0.78 -19.02
CA VAL A 224 -7.94 0.85 -19.66
C VAL A 224 -8.03 0.66 -21.17
N SER A 225 -9.25 0.54 -21.72
CA SER A 225 -9.47 0.33 -23.16
C SER A 225 -9.11 1.53 -24.02
N SER A 226 -9.15 2.73 -23.44
CA SER A 226 -8.76 3.99 -24.07
C SER A 226 -7.29 4.34 -23.89
N SER A 227 -6.53 3.55 -23.11
CA SER A 227 -5.10 3.75 -22.91
C SER A 227 -4.30 3.33 -24.14
N ASP A 228 -3.31 4.13 -24.50
CA ASP A 228 -2.37 3.84 -25.59
C ASP A 228 -1.36 2.74 -25.22
N ILE A 229 -1.36 2.27 -23.96
CA ILE A 229 -0.57 1.15 -23.45
C ILE A 229 -1.48 0.10 -22.83
N GLY A 230 -1.23 -1.17 -23.18
CA GLY A 230 -1.97 -2.30 -22.65
C GLY A 230 -1.40 -2.85 -21.33
N LEU A 231 -2.20 -3.66 -20.65
CA LEU A 231 -1.76 -4.35 -19.43
C LEU A 231 -0.58 -5.32 -19.67
N ALA A 232 -0.50 -5.92 -20.87
CA ALA A 232 0.61 -6.81 -21.23
C ALA A 232 1.96 -6.07 -21.32
N ASP A 233 1.95 -4.81 -21.76
CA ASP A 233 3.15 -3.99 -21.82
C ASP A 233 3.61 -3.62 -20.42
N LEU A 234 2.67 -3.28 -19.51
CA LEU A 234 2.97 -3.03 -18.10
C LEU A 234 3.53 -4.29 -17.42
N ASP A 235 2.88 -5.45 -17.57
CA ASP A 235 3.36 -6.73 -17.02
C ASP A 235 4.78 -7.05 -17.56
N SER A 236 5.03 -6.79 -18.85
CA SER A 236 6.34 -6.94 -19.45
C SER A 236 7.38 -6.01 -18.82
N ALA A 237 7.05 -4.72 -18.66
CA ALA A 237 7.95 -3.74 -18.04
C ALA A 237 8.27 -4.09 -16.58
N ILE A 238 7.30 -4.58 -15.82
CA ILE A 238 7.52 -5.05 -14.44
C ILE A 238 8.40 -6.31 -14.44
N SER A 239 8.15 -7.27 -15.33
CA SER A 239 8.91 -8.52 -15.39
C SER A 239 10.40 -8.34 -15.68
N ILE A 240 10.77 -7.24 -16.36
CA ILE A 240 12.16 -6.90 -16.68
C ILE A 240 12.81 -5.96 -15.65
N VAL A 241 12.10 -5.61 -14.57
CA VAL A 241 12.70 -4.85 -13.46
C VAL A 241 13.92 -5.64 -12.96
N PRO A 242 15.09 -4.99 -12.82
CA PRO A 242 16.34 -5.68 -12.56
C PRO A 242 16.32 -6.55 -11.30
N MET A 243 17.18 -7.57 -11.27
CA MET A 243 17.38 -8.45 -10.11
C MET A 243 16.12 -9.22 -9.69
N ASP A 244 15.20 -9.47 -10.63
CA ASP A 244 13.90 -10.12 -10.39
C ASP A 244 13.08 -9.39 -9.31
N LYS A 245 13.21 -8.06 -9.24
CA LYS A 245 12.51 -7.21 -8.25
C LYS A 245 11.17 -6.69 -8.75
N GLY A 246 10.79 -7.00 -9.97
CA GLY A 246 9.43 -6.80 -10.47
C GLY A 246 8.46 -7.68 -9.70
N PHE A 247 7.59 -7.07 -8.90
CA PHE A 247 6.70 -7.79 -8.01
C PHE A 247 5.33 -8.02 -8.63
N GLY A 248 4.73 -6.99 -9.23
CA GLY A 248 3.46 -7.13 -9.94
C GLY A 248 2.63 -5.87 -10.00
N THR A 249 1.31 -6.03 -10.06
CA THR A 249 0.36 -4.95 -10.38
C THR A 249 -0.85 -4.99 -9.44
N ILE A 250 -1.36 -3.82 -9.06
CA ILE A 250 -2.62 -3.64 -8.33
C ILE A 250 -3.67 -3.09 -9.31
N TYR A 251 -4.80 -3.78 -9.40
CA TYR A 251 -5.91 -3.44 -10.30
C TYR A 251 -7.12 -2.94 -9.52
N SER A 252 -7.98 -2.16 -10.19
CA SER A 252 -9.36 -1.92 -9.73
C SER A 252 -10.16 -3.22 -9.83
N ASP A 253 -11.12 -3.43 -8.94
CA ASP A 253 -12.07 -4.54 -9.02
C ASP A 253 -12.92 -4.52 -10.31
N LYS A 254 -12.99 -3.39 -11.00
CA LYS A 254 -13.70 -3.25 -12.30
C LYS A 254 -12.86 -3.64 -13.51
N LEU A 255 -11.53 -3.60 -13.42
CA LEU A 255 -10.63 -3.96 -14.53
C LEU A 255 -10.46 -5.47 -14.73
N LEU A 256 -11.15 -6.27 -13.92
CA LEU A 256 -10.85 -7.69 -13.76
C LEU A 256 -11.35 -8.58 -14.88
N ASP A 257 -12.36 -8.15 -15.64
CA ASP A 257 -12.78 -8.84 -16.86
C ASP A 257 -11.72 -8.75 -17.97
N VAL A 258 -10.83 -7.75 -17.92
CA VAL A 258 -9.73 -7.57 -18.86
C VAL A 258 -8.48 -8.34 -18.42
N VAL A 259 -8.18 -8.36 -17.11
CA VAL A 259 -7.00 -9.07 -16.54
C VAL A 259 -7.02 -10.58 -16.83
N GLY A 260 -8.21 -11.20 -16.84
CA GLY A 260 -8.38 -12.62 -17.15
C GLY A 260 -8.08 -13.01 -18.61
N GLN A 261 -7.94 -12.05 -19.53
CA GLN A 261 -7.63 -12.30 -20.94
C GLN A 261 -6.12 -12.24 -21.26
N VAL A 262 -5.31 -11.74 -20.32
CA VAL A 262 -3.84 -11.57 -20.46
C VAL A 262 -3.08 -12.67 -19.71
N ALA A 263 -3.80 -13.69 -19.19
CA ALA A 263 -3.23 -14.86 -18.51
C ALA A 263 -2.89 -16.00 -19.48
#